data_AF-A0A947RID3-F1
#
_entry.id   AF-A0A947RID3-F1
#
_cell.length_a   1.000
_cell.length_b   1.000
_cell.length_c   1.000
_cell.angle_alpha   90.00
_cell.angle_beta   90.00
_cell.angle_gamma   90.00
#
_symmetry.space_group_name_H-M   'P 1'
#
loop_
_entity.id
_entity.type
_entity.pdbx_description
1 polymer ?
#
loop_
_entity_poly.entity_id
_entity_poly.type
_entity_poly.pdbx_seq_one_letter_code
_entity_poly.pdbx_strand_id
1 'polypeptide(L)'
;MDNNHNSNSLKNNIKERILKRIRGKELLMRPKLLFILKTAFFILGTILFFAFAAFVFSFVMFKIRATGLWYAPGFGARGMGLFFARFPWHWLIFALAVVVILEILARKFSFVYRRPLVYSVLGILLFVSIIGLVVSHTVIHPQLFRGAAEGRIPIIGSFYRERALQALPNVHIGEVSAVGEQGLTISNEKGEIFEVLVSPQTILPKNQEIEEGDLIMIMGDKKDSSVNAFGVRIIEEDRDLFFPMFDNRKPPRNDLGNPGN
;
A
#
# COMPACT_ATOMS: atom_id res chain seq x y z
N MET A 1 -0.28 71.41 0.07
CA MET A 1 -1.13 70.56 0.94
C MET A 1 -2.36 70.19 0.11
N ASP A 2 -2.26 69.29 -0.89
CA ASP A 2 -3.32 69.19 -1.93
C ASP A 2 -3.69 67.75 -2.36
N ASN A 3 -3.34 66.73 -1.57
CA ASN A 3 -3.60 65.34 -1.96
C ASN A 3 -4.90 64.73 -1.39
N ASN A 4 -5.68 65.46 -0.60
CA ASN A 4 -6.82 64.89 0.13
C ASN A 4 -8.16 64.97 -0.62
N HIS A 5 -8.29 65.82 -1.65
CA HIS A 5 -9.56 65.99 -2.37
C HIS A 5 -9.79 64.94 -3.47
N ASN A 6 -8.73 64.38 -4.06
CA ASN A 6 -8.84 63.50 -5.22
C ASN A 6 -9.29 62.05 -4.85
N SER A 7 -9.01 61.60 -3.62
CA SER A 7 -9.38 60.25 -3.14
C SER A 7 -10.88 60.08 -2.89
N ASN A 8 -11.56 61.16 -2.47
CA ASN A 8 -13.00 61.16 -2.22
C ASN A 8 -13.83 61.13 -3.53
N SER A 9 -13.34 61.79 -4.59
CA SER A 9 -13.95 61.76 -5.92
C SER A 9 -13.95 60.33 -6.52
N LEU A 10 -12.82 59.62 -6.44
CA LEU A 10 -12.68 58.23 -6.89
C LEU A 10 -13.61 57.27 -6.13
N LYS A 11 -13.71 57.40 -4.80
CA LYS A 11 -14.63 56.59 -3.98
C LYS A 11 -16.09 56.79 -4.39
N ASN A 12 -16.50 58.04 -4.63
CA ASN A 12 -17.87 58.37 -5.01
C ASN A 12 -18.23 57.80 -6.38
N ASN A 13 -17.31 57.84 -7.34
CA ASN A 13 -17.52 57.31 -8.70
C ASN A 13 -17.67 55.77 -8.71
N ILE A 14 -16.88 55.06 -7.89
CA ILE A 14 -17.03 53.60 -7.71
C ILE A 14 -18.37 53.28 -7.04
N LYS A 15 -18.75 54.03 -6.01
CA LYS A 15 -20.03 53.86 -5.30
C LYS A 15 -21.22 54.07 -6.23
N GLU A 16 -21.21 55.11 -7.06
CA GLU A 16 -22.26 55.38 -8.04
C GLU A 16 -22.31 54.32 -9.15
N ARG A 17 -21.17 53.83 -9.64
CA ARG A 17 -21.14 52.68 -10.58
C ARG A 17 -21.77 51.43 -9.97
N ILE A 18 -21.48 51.14 -8.71
CA ILE A 18 -22.06 49.99 -8.00
C ILE A 18 -23.57 50.18 -7.82
N LEU A 19 -24.02 51.36 -7.36
CA LEU A 19 -25.44 51.68 -7.20
C LEU A 19 -26.23 51.62 -8.51
N LYS A 20 -25.62 52.09 -9.61
CA LYS A 20 -26.23 52.05 -10.94
C LYS A 20 -26.40 50.61 -11.44
N ARG A 21 -25.40 49.74 -11.20
CA ARG A 21 -25.49 48.29 -11.50
C ARG A 21 -26.48 47.55 -10.61
N ILE A 22 -26.61 47.94 -9.33
CA ILE A 22 -27.61 47.37 -8.41
C ILE A 22 -29.03 47.76 -8.85
N ARG A 23 -29.27 49.03 -9.17
CA ARG A 23 -30.58 49.52 -9.65
C ARG A 23 -30.96 48.95 -11.02
N GLY A 24 -29.96 48.68 -11.87
CA GLY A 24 -30.18 48.08 -13.19
C GLY A 24 -30.67 46.63 -13.19
N LYS A 25 -30.80 45.97 -12.03
CA LYS A 25 -31.22 44.54 -11.90
C LYS A 25 -30.33 43.55 -12.68
N GLU A 26 -29.17 43.98 -13.20
CA GLU A 26 -28.22 43.15 -13.95
C GLU A 26 -27.48 42.13 -13.07
N LEU A 27 -27.63 42.21 -11.74
CA LEU A 27 -27.15 41.20 -10.81
C LEU A 27 -28.14 40.02 -10.78
N LEU A 28 -28.02 39.12 -11.75
CA LEU A 28 -28.63 37.81 -11.70
C LEU A 28 -28.19 37.12 -10.39
N MET A 29 -29.11 36.96 -9.44
CA MET A 29 -28.85 36.20 -8.22
C MET A 29 -28.53 34.76 -8.62
N ARG A 30 -27.26 34.36 -8.47
CA ARG A 30 -26.89 32.95 -8.67
C ARG A 30 -27.60 32.11 -7.61
N PRO A 31 -28.30 31.03 -7.98
CA PRO A 31 -29.05 30.22 -7.03
C PRO A 31 -28.08 29.60 -6.02
N LYS A 32 -28.37 29.78 -4.72
CA LYS A 32 -27.56 29.24 -3.60
C LYS A 32 -27.33 27.73 -3.71
N LEU A 33 -28.29 27.02 -4.31
CA LEU A 33 -28.22 25.59 -4.60
C LEU A 33 -26.98 25.19 -5.42
N LEU A 34 -26.65 25.92 -6.48
CA LEU A 34 -25.46 25.61 -7.29
C LEU A 34 -24.16 25.75 -6.48
N PHE A 35 -24.12 26.70 -5.53
CA PHE A 35 -22.95 26.89 -4.67
C PHE A 35 -22.82 25.77 -3.62
N ILE A 36 -23.94 25.37 -3.00
CA ILE A 36 -23.99 24.26 -2.04
C ILE A 36 -23.59 22.95 -2.72
N LEU A 37 -24.20 22.65 -3.89
CA LEU A 37 -23.92 21.43 -4.64
C LEU A 37 -22.45 21.37 -5.08
N LYS A 38 -21.89 22.48 -5.57
CA LYS A 38 -20.47 22.57 -5.92
C LYS A 38 -19.56 22.29 -4.72
N THR A 39 -19.86 22.88 -3.57
CA THR A 39 -19.08 22.70 -2.34
C THR A 39 -19.18 21.26 -1.83
N ALA A 40 -20.39 20.70 -1.78
CA ALA A 40 -20.62 19.31 -1.40
C ALA A 40 -19.87 18.35 -2.33
N PHE A 41 -19.89 18.59 -3.65
CA PHE A 41 -19.15 17.78 -4.61
C PHE A 41 -17.64 17.83 -4.39
N PHE A 42 -17.06 19.01 -4.07
CA PHE A 42 -15.64 19.10 -3.73
C PHE A 42 -15.30 18.36 -2.43
N ILE A 43 -16.13 18.47 -1.39
CA ILE A 43 -15.91 17.78 -0.11
C ILE A 43 -15.97 16.27 -0.32
N LEU A 44 -17.04 15.79 -0.95
CA LEU A 44 -17.23 14.37 -1.24
C LEU A 44 -16.11 13.82 -2.12
N GLY A 45 -15.72 14.57 -3.17
CA GLY A 45 -14.60 14.20 -4.03
C GLY A 45 -13.29 14.10 -3.25
N THR A 46 -13.02 15.04 -2.34
CA THR A 46 -11.81 15.01 -1.50
C THR A 46 -11.79 13.78 -0.59
N ILE A 47 -12.91 13.47 0.06
CA ILE A 47 -13.04 12.28 0.92
C ILE A 47 -12.85 11.00 0.10
N LEU A 48 -13.46 10.92 -1.09
CA LEU A 48 -13.36 9.75 -1.96
C LEU A 48 -11.92 9.54 -2.46
N PHE A 49 -11.25 10.61 -2.92
CA PHE A 49 -9.85 10.55 -3.32
C PHE A 49 -8.93 10.18 -2.15
N PHE A 50 -9.24 10.68 -0.95
CA PHE A 50 -8.49 10.33 0.26
C PHE A 50 -8.62 8.83 0.58
N ALA A 51 -9.84 8.32 0.62
CA ALA A 51 -10.12 6.90 0.83
C ALA A 51 -9.46 6.04 -0.25
N PHE A 52 -9.49 6.49 -1.51
CA PHE A 52 -8.84 5.82 -2.62
C PHE A 52 -7.31 5.78 -2.46
N ALA A 53 -6.68 6.87 -2.03
CA ALA A 53 -5.24 6.91 -1.75
C ALA A 53 -4.85 5.91 -0.64
N ALA A 54 -5.61 5.89 0.45
CA ALA A 54 -5.41 4.94 1.55
C ALA A 54 -5.59 3.49 1.09
N PHE A 55 -6.59 3.22 0.26
CA PHE A 55 -6.82 1.91 -0.34
C PHE A 55 -5.66 1.46 -1.23
N VAL A 56 -5.16 2.35 -2.10
CA VAL A 56 -4.00 2.05 -2.97
C VAL A 56 -2.76 1.74 -2.12
N PHE A 57 -2.50 2.54 -1.08
CA PHE A 57 -1.37 2.31 -0.18
C PHE A 57 -1.50 0.96 0.55
N SER A 58 -2.68 0.68 1.09
CA SER A 58 -2.98 -0.62 1.72
C SER A 58 -2.78 -1.78 0.77
N PHE A 59 -3.23 -1.65 -0.49
CA PHE A 59 -3.04 -2.65 -1.53
C PHE A 59 -1.55 -2.88 -1.86
N VAL A 60 -0.74 -1.81 -1.90
CA VAL A 60 0.72 -1.93 -2.08
C VAL A 60 1.35 -2.72 -0.94
N MET A 61 1.01 -2.40 0.30
CA MET A 61 1.49 -3.15 1.47
C MET A 61 1.06 -4.61 1.43
N PHE A 62 -0.21 -4.87 1.11
CA PHE A 62 -0.72 -6.22 0.91
C PHE A 62 0.09 -6.99 -0.14
N LYS A 63 0.38 -6.39 -1.30
CA LYS A 63 1.20 -7.03 -2.34
C LYS A 63 2.61 -7.36 -1.86
N ILE A 64 3.24 -6.47 -1.11
CA ILE A 64 4.60 -6.68 -0.59
C ILE A 64 4.62 -7.83 0.42
N ARG A 65 3.59 -7.97 1.26
CA ARG A 65 3.43 -9.10 2.19
C ARG A 65 3.11 -10.40 1.46
N ALA A 66 2.12 -10.38 0.57
CA ALA A 66 1.67 -11.56 -0.19
C ALA A 66 2.78 -12.17 -1.05
N THR A 67 3.68 -11.34 -1.61
CA THR A 67 4.84 -11.83 -2.40
C THR A 67 6.04 -12.21 -1.55
N GLY A 68 5.98 -11.97 -0.24
CA GLY A 68 7.11 -12.19 0.66
C GLY A 68 8.25 -11.19 0.56
N LEU A 69 8.11 -10.19 -0.32
CA LEU A 69 9.14 -9.18 -0.55
C LEU A 69 9.43 -8.36 0.72
N TRP A 70 8.46 -8.26 1.64
CA TRP A 70 8.63 -7.65 2.96
C TRP A 70 9.85 -8.19 3.72
N TYR A 71 10.16 -9.47 3.56
CA TYR A 71 11.27 -10.13 4.26
C TYR A 71 12.61 -10.00 3.55
N ALA A 72 12.62 -9.57 2.28
CA ALA A 72 13.82 -9.49 1.45
C ALA A 72 14.96 -8.64 2.07
N PRO A 73 14.71 -7.47 2.69
CA PRO A 73 15.75 -6.68 3.33
C PRO A 73 16.51 -7.42 4.46
N GLY A 74 15.90 -8.45 5.06
CA GLY A 74 16.54 -9.27 6.09
C GLY A 74 17.71 -10.12 5.60
N PHE A 75 17.86 -10.30 4.28
CA PHE A 75 18.91 -11.11 3.66
C PHE A 75 20.12 -10.27 3.20
N GLY A 76 20.36 -9.12 3.84
CA GLY A 76 21.50 -8.25 3.57
C GLY A 76 21.39 -7.50 2.23
N ALA A 77 22.54 -7.08 1.68
CA ALA A 77 22.60 -6.22 0.49
C ALA A 77 21.94 -6.84 -0.75
N ARG A 78 22.09 -8.16 -0.94
CA ARG A 78 21.46 -8.89 -2.06
C ARG A 78 19.94 -8.89 -1.96
N GLY A 79 19.42 -9.12 -0.75
CA GLY A 79 17.98 -9.02 -0.45
C GLY A 79 17.43 -7.61 -0.64
N MET A 80 18.17 -6.58 -0.23
CA MET A 80 17.80 -5.18 -0.45
C MET A 80 17.74 -4.83 -1.95
N GLY A 81 18.72 -5.29 -2.73
CA GLY A 81 18.73 -5.12 -4.19
C GLY A 81 17.50 -5.75 -4.85
N LEU A 82 17.12 -6.96 -4.42
CA LEU A 82 15.91 -7.63 -4.90
C LEU A 82 14.64 -6.90 -4.47
N PHE A 83 14.58 -6.40 -3.23
CA PHE A 83 13.47 -5.58 -2.73
C PHE A 83 13.21 -4.41 -3.66
N PHE A 84 14.23 -3.58 -3.94
CA PHE A 84 14.07 -2.41 -4.80
C PHE A 84 13.83 -2.80 -6.26
N ALA A 85 14.49 -3.83 -6.79
CA ALA A 85 14.29 -4.25 -8.18
C ALA A 85 12.88 -4.77 -8.45
N ARG A 86 12.27 -5.44 -7.47
CA ARG A 86 10.91 -6.01 -7.57
C ARG A 86 9.83 -5.15 -6.91
N PHE A 87 10.23 -4.02 -6.31
CA PHE A 87 9.28 -3.11 -5.70
C PHE A 87 8.25 -2.64 -6.74
N PRO A 88 6.96 -2.58 -6.38
CA PRO A 88 5.90 -2.13 -7.30
C PRO A 88 5.95 -0.61 -7.55
N TRP A 89 7.02 -0.10 -8.18
CA TRP A 89 7.25 1.34 -8.42
C TRP A 89 6.07 2.04 -9.11
N HIS A 90 5.43 1.37 -10.06
CA HIS A 90 4.26 1.88 -10.77
C HIS A 90 3.12 2.26 -9.81
N TRP A 91 2.90 1.47 -8.76
CA TRP A 91 1.88 1.74 -7.75
C TRP A 91 2.28 2.87 -6.81
N LEU A 92 3.57 3.01 -6.49
CA LEU A 92 4.08 4.15 -5.72
C LEU A 92 3.91 5.46 -6.49
N ILE A 93 4.26 5.47 -7.79
CA ILE A 93 4.06 6.62 -8.67
C ILE A 93 2.57 6.96 -8.78
N PHE A 94 1.71 5.93 -8.93
CA PHE A 94 0.26 6.13 -8.97
C PHE A 94 -0.28 6.72 -7.66
N ALA A 95 0.14 6.21 -6.50
CA ALA A 95 -0.23 6.76 -5.19
C ALA A 95 0.23 8.22 -5.06
N LEU A 96 1.45 8.53 -5.49
CA LEU A 96 1.96 9.91 -5.51
C LEU A 96 1.11 10.82 -6.41
N ALA A 97 0.71 10.35 -7.59
CA ALA A 97 -0.17 11.10 -8.48
C ALA A 97 -1.54 11.37 -7.82
N VAL A 98 -2.12 10.39 -7.13
CA VAL A 98 -3.37 10.57 -6.36
C VAL A 98 -3.21 11.61 -5.26
N VAL A 99 -2.09 11.59 -4.53
CA VAL A 99 -1.78 12.60 -3.49
C VAL A 99 -1.63 13.99 -4.09
N VAL A 100 -0.98 14.14 -5.25
CA VAL A 100 -0.87 15.43 -5.95
C VAL A 100 -2.25 15.94 -6.37
N ILE A 101 -3.12 15.08 -6.91
CA ILE A 101 -4.50 15.46 -7.26
C ILE A 101 -5.26 15.90 -6.00
N LEU A 102 -5.09 15.17 -4.89
CA LEU A 102 -5.72 15.48 -3.61
C LEU A 102 -5.26 16.82 -3.07
N GLU A 103 -3.98 17.14 -3.18
CA GLU A 103 -3.40 18.44 -2.83
C GLU A 103 -4.00 19.57 -3.70
N ILE A 104 -4.13 19.37 -5.01
CA ILE A 104 -4.76 20.35 -5.91
C ILE A 104 -6.23 20.60 -5.51
N LEU A 105 -6.95 19.54 -5.12
CA LEU A 105 -8.32 19.63 -4.64
C LEU A 105 -8.38 20.36 -3.29
N ALA A 106 -7.46 20.02 -2.37
CA ALA A 106 -7.36 20.58 -1.04
C ALA A 106 -7.06 22.10 -1.08
N ARG A 107 -6.25 22.56 -2.05
CA ARG A 107 -5.98 24.00 -2.24
C ARG A 107 -7.20 24.84 -2.59
N LYS A 108 -8.27 24.24 -3.12
CA LYS A 108 -9.53 24.98 -3.34
C LYS A 108 -10.25 25.30 -2.03
N PHE A 109 -9.89 24.62 -0.94
CA PHE A 109 -10.38 24.94 0.40
C PHE A 109 -9.50 26.01 1.04
N SER A 110 -10.13 27.03 1.59
CA SER A 110 -9.48 28.17 2.24
C SER A 110 -8.53 27.77 3.39
N PHE A 111 -8.72 26.57 3.95
CA PHE A 111 -7.92 26.02 5.05
C PHE A 111 -6.46 25.72 4.67
N VAL A 112 -6.21 25.31 3.42
CA VAL A 112 -4.86 24.90 2.97
C VAL A 112 -4.07 26.05 2.33
N TYR A 113 -4.77 27.06 1.81
CA TYR A 113 -4.18 28.14 1.01
C TYR A 113 -3.04 28.94 1.70
N ARG A 114 -2.99 28.96 3.04
CA ARG A 114 -1.98 29.75 3.80
C ARG A 114 -0.77 28.96 4.25
N ARG A 115 -0.68 27.66 3.97
CA ARG A 115 0.44 26.82 4.44
C ARG A 115 1.40 26.49 3.28
N PRO A 116 2.71 26.35 3.55
CA PRO A 116 3.65 25.90 2.54
C PRO A 116 3.28 24.49 2.06
N LEU A 117 3.34 24.29 0.74
CA LEU A 117 2.89 23.07 0.06
C LEU A 117 3.56 21.80 0.56
N VAL A 118 4.80 21.92 1.02
CA VAL A 118 5.56 20.79 1.54
C VAL A 118 4.89 20.22 2.79
N TYR A 119 4.38 21.07 3.70
CA TYR A 119 3.76 20.60 4.93
C TYR A 119 2.39 19.94 4.70
N SER A 120 1.59 20.45 3.75
CA SER A 120 0.31 19.82 3.41
C SER A 120 0.52 18.44 2.79
N VAL A 121 1.44 18.34 1.83
CA VAL A 121 1.79 17.06 1.20
C VAL A 121 2.34 16.06 2.22
N LEU A 122 3.27 16.48 3.09
CA LEU A 122 3.81 15.60 4.14
C LEU A 122 2.70 15.12 5.09
N GLY A 123 1.82 16.02 5.51
CA GLY A 123 0.71 15.69 6.41
C GLY A 123 -0.26 14.69 5.78
N ILE A 124 -0.63 14.90 4.51
CA ILE A 124 -1.47 13.97 3.75
C ILE A 124 -0.78 12.62 3.62
N LEU A 125 0.50 12.59 3.24
CA LEU A 125 1.27 11.35 3.09
C LEU A 125 1.32 10.57 4.40
N LEU A 126 1.64 11.23 5.51
CA LEU A 126 1.72 10.60 6.82
C LEU A 126 0.35 10.05 7.25
N PHE A 127 -0.72 10.81 7.06
CA PHE A 127 -2.06 10.40 7.44
C PHE A 127 -2.58 9.23 6.57
N VAL A 128 -2.37 9.30 5.25
CA VAL A 128 -2.67 8.20 4.31
C VAL A 128 -1.85 6.96 4.64
N SER A 129 -0.58 7.11 5.02
CA SER A 129 0.29 5.99 5.39
C SER A 129 -0.18 5.31 6.68
N ILE A 130 -0.55 6.08 7.71
CA ILE A 130 -1.08 5.53 8.97
C ILE A 130 -2.37 4.77 8.71
N ILE A 131 -3.34 5.38 8.03
CA ILE A 131 -4.62 4.72 7.73
C ILE A 131 -4.40 3.52 6.83
N GLY A 132 -3.57 3.65 5.79
CA GLY A 132 -3.25 2.57 4.89
C GLY A 132 -2.56 1.40 5.59
N LEU A 133 -1.68 1.66 6.57
CA LEU A 133 -1.10 0.62 7.42
C LEU A 133 -2.16 -0.07 8.27
N VAL A 134 -3.02 0.69 8.97
CA VAL A 134 -4.11 0.13 9.78
C VAL A 134 -5.01 -0.75 8.91
N VAL A 135 -5.40 -0.27 7.73
CA VAL A 135 -6.22 -1.03 6.78
C VAL A 135 -5.47 -2.24 6.24
N SER A 136 -4.15 -2.17 6.03
CA SER A 136 -3.36 -3.31 5.54
C SER A 136 -3.29 -4.48 6.54
N HIS A 137 -3.48 -4.20 7.83
CA HIS A 137 -3.60 -5.23 8.87
C HIS A 137 -5.02 -5.81 8.99
N THR A 138 -5.99 -5.29 8.24
CA THR A 138 -7.35 -5.84 8.22
C THR A 138 -7.47 -7.04 7.28
N VAL A 139 -8.44 -7.90 7.56
CA VAL A 139 -8.75 -9.11 6.77
C VAL A 139 -9.34 -8.82 5.38
N ILE A 140 -9.57 -7.54 5.02
CA ILE A 140 -10.26 -7.15 3.78
C ILE A 140 -9.52 -7.66 2.55
N HIS A 141 -8.22 -7.37 2.43
CA HIS A 141 -7.44 -7.80 1.26
C HIS A 141 -7.26 -9.32 1.20
N PRO A 142 -6.92 -10.03 2.30
CA PRO A 142 -6.92 -11.49 2.33
C PRO A 142 -8.25 -12.12 1.89
N GLN A 143 -9.39 -11.61 2.36
CA GLN A 143 -10.71 -12.13 1.99
C GLN A 143 -11.03 -11.90 0.51
N LEU A 144 -10.74 -10.71 -0.02
CA LEU A 144 -10.91 -10.41 -1.44
C LEU A 144 -9.99 -11.28 -2.30
N PHE A 145 -8.77 -11.54 -1.83
CA PHE A 145 -7.82 -12.40 -2.50
C PHE A 145 -8.29 -13.86 -2.54
N ARG A 146 -8.78 -14.41 -1.42
CA ARG A 146 -9.38 -15.76 -1.38
C ARG A 146 -10.61 -15.86 -2.28
N GLY A 147 -11.52 -14.89 -2.19
CA GLY A 147 -12.70 -14.83 -3.05
C GLY A 147 -12.36 -14.69 -4.54
N ALA A 148 -11.27 -14.01 -4.88
CA ALA A 148 -10.75 -13.94 -6.24
C ALA A 148 -10.15 -15.28 -6.69
N ALA A 149 -9.36 -15.94 -5.84
CA ALA A 149 -8.78 -17.26 -6.13
C ALA A 149 -9.87 -18.32 -6.39
N GLU A 150 -10.93 -18.30 -5.60
CA GLU A 150 -12.12 -19.17 -5.74
C GLU A 150 -13.04 -18.76 -6.92
N GLY A 151 -12.72 -17.69 -7.65
CA GLY A 151 -13.51 -17.22 -8.78
C GLY A 151 -14.85 -16.56 -8.42
N ARG A 152 -15.10 -16.27 -7.14
CA ARG A 152 -16.34 -15.63 -6.66
C ARG A 152 -16.43 -14.14 -7.01
N ILE A 153 -15.33 -13.51 -7.43
CA ILE A 153 -15.26 -12.08 -7.75
C ILE A 153 -14.89 -11.89 -9.23
N PRO A 154 -15.86 -11.71 -10.15
CA PRO A 154 -15.59 -11.70 -11.59
C PRO A 154 -14.86 -10.44 -12.07
N ILE A 155 -15.20 -9.25 -11.54
CA ILE A 155 -14.69 -7.97 -12.07
C ILE A 155 -13.34 -7.59 -11.46
N ILE A 156 -13.22 -7.70 -10.13
CA ILE A 156 -12.02 -7.27 -9.39
C ILE A 156 -11.03 -8.44 -9.21
N GLY A 157 -11.48 -9.68 -9.40
CA GLY A 157 -10.66 -10.86 -9.12
C GLY A 157 -9.45 -11.03 -10.03
N SER A 158 -9.43 -10.44 -11.23
CA SER A 158 -8.25 -10.44 -12.12
C SER A 158 -7.06 -9.69 -11.50
N PHE A 159 -7.32 -8.55 -10.84
CA PHE A 159 -6.29 -7.76 -10.16
C PHE A 159 -5.64 -8.51 -9.00
N TYR A 160 -6.40 -9.41 -8.34
CA TYR A 160 -5.91 -10.22 -7.23
C TYR A 160 -5.27 -11.53 -7.71
N ARG A 161 -5.86 -12.26 -8.66
CA ARG A 161 -5.34 -13.55 -9.16
C ARG A 161 -4.00 -13.44 -9.89
N GLU A 162 -3.92 -12.59 -10.91
CA GLU A 162 -2.76 -12.60 -11.82
C GLU A 162 -1.57 -11.77 -11.30
N ARG A 163 -1.80 -10.85 -10.36
CA ARG A 163 -0.78 -9.88 -9.93
C ARG A 163 -0.34 -10.01 -8.49
N ALA A 164 -1.15 -10.59 -7.58
CA ALA A 164 -0.74 -10.75 -6.18
C ALA A 164 0.19 -11.95 -5.97
N LEU A 165 0.06 -13.01 -6.77
CA LEU A 165 0.86 -14.25 -6.69
C LEU A 165 1.80 -14.47 -7.87
N GLN A 166 2.28 -13.41 -8.54
CA GLN A 166 3.38 -13.66 -9.49
C GLN A 166 4.58 -14.12 -8.67
N ALA A 167 4.79 -15.45 -8.66
CA ALA A 167 5.94 -16.08 -8.06
C ALA A 167 7.16 -15.34 -8.59
N LEU A 168 7.82 -14.61 -7.72
CA LEU A 168 9.05 -13.95 -8.10
C LEU A 168 10.03 -15.08 -8.45
N PRO A 169 10.76 -15.00 -9.57
CA PRO A 169 11.60 -16.10 -10.03
C PRO A 169 12.65 -16.53 -8.99
N ASN A 170 12.93 -15.66 -8.01
CA ASN A 170 13.92 -15.86 -6.96
C ASN A 170 13.32 -15.96 -5.56
N VAL A 171 11.98 -16.03 -5.44
CA VAL A 171 11.28 -16.22 -4.16
C VAL A 171 10.39 -17.43 -4.29
N HIS A 172 10.66 -18.42 -3.47
CA HIS A 172 9.94 -19.68 -3.43
C HIS A 172 9.34 -19.84 -2.04
N ILE A 173 8.10 -20.32 -1.98
CA ILE A 173 7.38 -20.55 -0.73
C ILE A 173 6.93 -22.01 -0.75
N GLY A 174 7.15 -22.70 0.36
CA GLY A 174 6.75 -24.10 0.49
C GLY A 174 6.87 -24.61 1.92
N GLU A 175 6.25 -25.76 2.16
CA GLU A 175 6.29 -26.47 3.43
C GLU A 175 7.46 -27.44 3.42
N VAL A 176 8.23 -27.47 4.51
CA VAL A 176 9.36 -28.39 4.67
C VAL A 176 8.83 -29.82 4.81
N SER A 177 9.17 -30.68 3.85
CA SER A 177 8.80 -32.10 3.88
C SER A 177 9.87 -32.98 4.49
N ALA A 178 11.14 -32.57 4.44
CA ALA A 178 12.26 -33.27 5.06
C ALA A 178 13.43 -32.31 5.31
N VAL A 179 14.16 -32.53 6.40
CA VAL A 179 15.40 -31.82 6.74
C VAL A 179 16.58 -32.79 6.56
N GLY A 180 17.51 -32.47 5.66
CA GLY A 180 18.69 -33.30 5.36
C GLY A 180 20.01 -32.64 5.77
N GLU A 181 21.11 -33.35 5.60
CA GLU A 181 22.45 -32.83 5.94
C GLU A 181 22.92 -31.70 5.02
N GLN A 182 22.48 -31.70 3.76
CA GLN A 182 22.94 -30.75 2.72
C GLN A 182 21.90 -29.70 2.36
N GLY A 183 20.69 -29.77 2.94
CA GLY A 183 19.59 -28.92 2.52
C GLY A 183 18.23 -29.30 3.08
N LEU A 184 17.19 -28.70 2.50
CA LEU A 184 15.79 -28.89 2.87
C LEU A 184 15.02 -29.40 1.65
N THR A 185 14.16 -30.38 1.83
CA THR A 185 13.17 -30.74 0.80
C THR A 185 11.89 -30.00 1.10
N ILE A 186 11.36 -29.28 0.11
CA ILE A 186 10.11 -28.53 0.27
C ILE A 186 9.08 -28.88 -0.78
N SER A 187 7.82 -28.76 -0.41
CA SER A 187 6.67 -28.84 -1.32
C SER A 187 6.04 -27.47 -1.47
N ASN A 188 5.87 -27.00 -2.71
CA ASN A 188 5.09 -25.78 -2.93
C ASN A 188 3.59 -26.04 -2.96
N GLU A 189 2.88 -24.94 -3.18
CA GLU A 189 1.43 -24.84 -3.25
C GLU A 189 0.79 -25.71 -4.36
N LYS A 190 1.57 -26.07 -5.38
CA LYS A 190 1.16 -26.92 -6.52
C LYS A 190 1.51 -28.39 -6.30
N GLY A 191 2.11 -28.74 -5.16
CA GLY A 191 2.63 -30.08 -4.88
C GLY A 191 3.93 -30.41 -5.61
N GLU A 192 4.61 -29.42 -6.20
CA GLU A 192 5.95 -29.63 -6.75
C GLU A 192 6.95 -29.73 -5.60
N ILE A 193 7.73 -30.80 -5.61
CA ILE A 193 8.80 -31.04 -4.64
C ILE A 193 10.12 -30.57 -5.24
N PHE A 194 10.91 -29.81 -4.48
CA PHE A 194 12.25 -29.42 -4.87
C PHE A 194 13.18 -29.30 -3.67
N GLU A 195 14.47 -29.41 -3.95
CA GLU A 195 15.54 -29.37 -2.97
C GLU A 195 16.07 -27.95 -2.80
N VAL A 196 16.31 -27.55 -1.57
CA VAL A 196 16.88 -26.26 -1.20
C VAL A 196 18.29 -26.53 -0.72
N LEU A 197 19.26 -26.11 -1.53
CA LEU A 197 20.67 -26.25 -1.21
C LEU A 197 21.07 -25.11 -0.26
N VAL A 198 21.47 -25.48 0.95
CA VAL A 198 21.91 -24.55 1.99
C VAL A 198 23.44 -24.52 1.98
N SER A 199 23.98 -23.31 1.80
CA SER A 199 25.42 -23.06 1.77
C SER A 199 25.85 -22.29 3.03
N PRO A 200 27.16 -22.23 3.35
CA PRO A 200 27.65 -21.37 4.44
C PRO A 200 27.33 -19.87 4.26
N GLN A 201 26.99 -19.44 3.04
CA GLN A 201 26.59 -18.07 2.72
C GLN A 201 25.07 -17.85 2.84
N THR A 202 24.29 -18.90 3.07
CA THR A 202 22.84 -18.83 3.22
C THR A 202 22.48 -18.22 4.57
N ILE A 203 21.68 -17.17 4.56
CA ILE A 203 21.20 -16.53 5.77
C ILE A 203 19.99 -17.33 6.28
N LEU A 204 20.18 -18.03 7.40
CA LEU A 204 19.15 -18.81 8.08
C LEU A 204 18.44 -17.96 9.16
N PRO A 205 17.22 -18.35 9.59
CA PRO A 205 16.53 -17.68 10.68
C PRO A 205 17.37 -17.78 11.97
N LYS A 206 17.60 -16.63 12.61
CA LYS A 206 18.33 -16.57 13.88
C LYS A 206 17.45 -17.13 14.99
N ASN A 207 17.96 -18.09 15.76
CA ASN A 207 17.32 -18.66 16.94
C ASN A 207 16.03 -19.48 16.66
N GLN A 208 15.84 -19.96 15.43
CA GLN A 208 14.76 -20.89 15.11
C GLN A 208 15.33 -22.05 14.30
N GLU A 209 15.11 -23.27 14.78
CA GLU A 209 15.39 -24.48 14.01
C GLU A 209 14.25 -24.74 13.04
N ILE A 210 14.59 -24.99 11.78
CA ILE A 210 13.64 -25.32 10.73
C ILE A 210 13.27 -26.80 10.89
N GLU A 211 11.98 -27.06 11.04
CA GLU A 211 11.44 -28.41 11.21
C GLU A 211 10.55 -28.82 10.04
N GLU A 212 10.29 -30.12 9.93
CA GLU A 212 9.27 -30.64 9.02
C GLU A 212 7.89 -30.05 9.37
N GLY A 213 7.15 -29.64 8.33
CA GLY A 213 5.87 -28.96 8.43
C GLY A 213 5.94 -27.44 8.59
N ASP A 214 7.14 -26.86 8.70
CA ASP A 214 7.29 -25.41 8.74
C ASP A 214 7.06 -24.81 7.35
N LEU A 215 6.25 -23.75 7.27
CA LEU A 215 6.11 -22.97 6.06
C LEU A 215 7.29 -22.00 5.96
N ILE A 216 8.12 -22.18 4.94
CA ILE A 216 9.32 -21.35 4.75
C ILE A 216 9.30 -20.59 3.43
N MET A 217 9.90 -19.41 3.49
CA MET A 217 10.28 -18.60 2.35
C MET A 217 11.74 -18.82 2.04
N ILE A 218 12.02 -19.14 0.79
CA ILE A 218 13.38 -19.32 0.29
C ILE A 218 13.62 -18.27 -0.77
N MET A 219 14.71 -17.53 -0.60
CA MET A 219 15.21 -16.62 -1.61
C MET A 219 16.47 -17.22 -2.23
N GLY A 220 16.42 -17.46 -3.53
CA GLY A 220 17.47 -18.21 -4.23
C GLY A 220 17.22 -18.29 -5.72
N ASP A 221 18.24 -18.71 -6.46
CA ASP A 221 18.10 -18.94 -7.90
C ASP A 221 17.73 -20.41 -8.13
N LYS A 222 16.55 -20.66 -8.72
CA LYS A 222 16.10 -22.02 -9.09
C LYS A 222 16.83 -22.51 -10.34
N LYS A 223 17.40 -23.71 -10.25
CA LYS A 223 17.97 -24.48 -11.36
C LYS A 223 17.37 -25.88 -11.31
N ASP A 224 16.57 -26.20 -12.32
CA ASP A 224 15.85 -27.47 -12.43
C ASP A 224 14.97 -27.75 -11.21
N SER A 225 15.27 -28.82 -10.45
CA SER A 225 14.59 -29.23 -9.22
C SER A 225 15.31 -28.77 -7.94
N SER A 226 16.27 -27.86 -8.07
CA SER A 226 17.06 -27.34 -6.93
C SER A 226 17.00 -25.82 -6.85
N VAL A 227 17.03 -25.29 -5.64
CA VAL A 227 17.11 -23.86 -5.36
C VAL A 227 18.38 -23.59 -4.57
N ASN A 228 19.28 -22.80 -5.14
CA ASN A 228 20.46 -22.33 -4.43
C ASN A 228 20.07 -21.15 -3.54
N ALA A 229 19.80 -21.43 -2.26
CA ALA A 229 19.29 -20.44 -1.33
C ALA A 229 20.41 -19.50 -0.87
N PHE A 230 20.18 -18.19 -0.97
CA PHE A 230 20.97 -17.20 -0.23
C PHE A 230 20.25 -16.74 1.04
N GLY A 231 18.96 -17.03 1.19
CA GLY A 231 18.19 -16.71 2.38
C GLY A 231 17.02 -17.66 2.59
N VAL A 232 16.80 -18.05 3.85
CA VAL A 232 15.65 -18.86 4.28
C VAL A 232 15.01 -18.20 5.49
N ARG A 233 13.67 -18.19 5.56
CA ARG A 233 12.93 -17.64 6.70
C ARG A 233 11.62 -18.39 6.93
N ILE A 234 11.25 -18.60 8.18
CA ILE A 234 9.96 -19.19 8.56
C ILE A 234 8.86 -18.13 8.44
N ILE A 235 7.70 -18.51 7.89
CA ILE A 235 6.50 -17.68 7.75
C ILE A 235 5.45 -18.16 8.76
N GLU A 236 5.45 -17.59 9.96
CA GLU A 236 4.45 -17.89 11.00
C GLU A 236 3.28 -16.90 10.97
N GLU A 237 3.56 -15.60 11.17
CA GLU A 237 2.52 -14.56 11.35
C GLU A 237 1.55 -14.42 10.16
N ASP A 238 2.06 -14.63 8.94
CA ASP A 238 1.33 -14.39 7.69
C ASP A 238 0.78 -15.70 7.08
N ARG A 239 1.02 -16.87 7.70
CA ARG A 239 0.63 -18.19 7.19
C ARG A 239 -0.85 -18.25 6.85
N ASP A 240 -1.70 -18.02 7.84
CA ASP A 240 -3.14 -18.22 7.69
C ASP A 240 -3.73 -17.19 6.72
N LEU A 241 -3.26 -15.96 6.77
CA LEU A 241 -3.80 -14.85 5.99
C LEU A 241 -3.51 -15.00 4.50
N PHE A 242 -2.29 -15.36 4.14
CA PHE A 242 -1.82 -15.32 2.75
C PHE A 242 -1.63 -16.71 2.13
N PHE A 243 -1.45 -17.73 2.96
CA PHE A 243 -1.12 -19.09 2.54
C PHE A 243 -2.08 -20.14 3.16
N PRO A 244 -3.41 -19.94 3.10
CA PRO A 244 -4.40 -20.82 3.74
C PRO A 244 -4.38 -22.25 3.17
N MET A 245 -3.79 -22.46 1.99
CA MET A 245 -3.65 -23.78 1.39
C MET A 245 -2.66 -24.70 2.13
N PHE A 246 -1.81 -24.15 3.01
CA PHE A 246 -0.87 -24.91 3.84
C PHE A 246 -1.39 -25.12 5.28
N ASP A 247 -2.63 -24.76 5.58
CA ASP A 247 -3.22 -24.69 6.93
C ASP A 247 -3.54 -26.09 7.54
N ASN A 248 -3.56 -27.15 6.74
CA ASN A 248 -4.10 -28.44 7.21
C ASN A 248 -3.17 -29.29 8.12
N ARG A 249 -2.01 -28.82 8.60
CA ARG A 249 -0.99 -29.74 9.17
C ARG A 249 -0.30 -29.41 10.49
N LYS A 250 -0.28 -28.15 10.98
CA LYS A 250 0.33 -27.84 12.30
C LYS A 250 -0.35 -26.63 12.95
N PRO A 251 -0.77 -26.70 14.22
CA PRO A 251 -1.16 -25.50 14.97
C PRO A 251 0.03 -24.52 15.08
N PRO A 252 -0.22 -23.21 15.21
CA PRO A 252 0.85 -22.23 15.40
C PRO A 252 1.73 -22.60 16.60
N ARG A 253 3.04 -22.43 16.44
CA ARG A 253 4.03 -22.68 17.49
C ARG A 253 3.68 -21.74 18.66
N ASN A 254 3.41 -22.30 19.83
CA ASN A 254 3.14 -21.51 21.03
C ASN A 254 4.47 -20.93 21.50
N ASP A 255 4.77 -19.72 21.05
CA ASP A 255 5.94 -18.96 21.48
C ASP A 255 5.71 -18.41 22.91
N LEU A 256 5.63 -19.33 23.88
CA LEU A 256 5.71 -19.00 25.29
C LEU A 256 7.17 -18.68 25.62
N GLY A 257 7.54 -17.44 25.30
CA GLY A 257 8.82 -16.87 25.64
C GLY A 257 8.75 -15.37 25.45
N ASN A 258 8.00 -14.68 26.31
CA ASN A 258 8.15 -13.26 26.56
C ASN A 258 9.18 -13.10 27.69
N PRO A 259 10.47 -12.82 27.44
CA PRO A 259 11.39 -12.41 28.47
C PRO A 259 11.45 -10.88 28.47
N GLY A 260 10.58 -10.24 29.24
CA GLY A 260 10.69 -8.78 29.43
C GLY A 260 9.44 -8.10 29.93
N ASN A 261 9.15 -8.25 31.23
CA ASN A 261 8.74 -7.13 32.06
C ASN A 261 9.95 -6.66 32.86
#